data_AF-A0A5K1GCL0-F1
#
_entry.id   AF-A0A5K1GCL0-F1
#
_cell.length_a   1.000
_cell.length_b   1.000
_cell.length_c   1.000
_cell.angle_alpha   90.00
_cell.angle_beta   90.00
_cell.angle_gamma   90.00
#
_symmetry.space_group_name_H-M   'P 1'
#
loop_
_entity.id
_entity.type
_entity.pdbx_description
1 polymer ?
#
loop_
_entity_poly.entity_id
_entity_poly.type
_entity_poly.pdbx_seq_one_letter_code
_entity_poly.pdbx_strand_id
1 'polypeptide(L)'
;VFVRDFVPSGLAFLMNKEPAIVKNFLLRTLGLQSLVKHVDCFTLGQGVMPASFKILHNPARGTEATIADFGGSAIGRVAPVDSGFWWIIMLNAYTKATGDYSLSEMPDCQTGMRLILSLCLSEGFDNFPTLLCTDGCCMVDRRM
;
A
#
# COMPACT_ATOMS: atom_id res chain seq x y z
N VAL A 1 0.51 8.77 7.53
CA VAL A 1 1.45 8.53 6.40
C VAL A 1 0.65 7.97 5.25
N PHE A 2 0.55 8.71 4.15
CA PHE A 2 -0.05 8.23 2.91
C PHE A 2 0.99 7.49 2.07
N VAL A 3 0.57 6.47 1.32
CA VAL A 3 1.49 5.71 0.46
C VAL A 3 2.03 6.61 -0.64
N ARG A 4 1.16 7.31 -1.37
CA ARG A 4 1.52 8.19 -2.48
C ARG A 4 2.46 9.33 -2.04
N ASP A 5 2.19 9.95 -0.90
CA ASP A 5 2.98 11.04 -0.33
C ASP A 5 4.37 10.57 0.15
N PHE A 6 4.48 9.32 0.59
CA PHE A 6 5.76 8.77 1.05
C PHE A 6 6.72 8.49 -0.11
N VAL A 7 6.23 8.21 -1.33
CA VAL A 7 7.07 7.87 -2.49
C VAL A 7 8.23 8.86 -2.70
N PRO A 8 8.02 10.18 -2.86
CA PRO A 8 9.13 11.12 -3.07
C PRO A 8 10.09 11.17 -1.88
N SER A 9 9.57 11.07 -0.65
CA SER A 9 10.39 11.03 0.56
C SER A 9 11.27 9.78 0.60
N GLY A 10 10.68 8.61 0.30
CA GLY A 10 11.38 7.34 0.24
C GLY A 10 12.49 7.34 -0.82
N LEU A 11 12.22 7.88 -2.01
CA LEU A 11 13.24 8.06 -3.04
C LEU A 11 14.38 8.97 -2.57
N ALA A 12 14.07 10.08 -1.90
CA ALA A 12 15.09 10.98 -1.34
C ALA A 12 15.98 10.27 -0.30
N PHE A 13 15.39 9.48 0.62
CA PHE A 13 16.15 8.68 1.58
C PHE A 13 17.02 7.60 0.91
N LEU A 14 16.53 6.95 -0.15
CA LEU A 14 17.33 5.99 -0.92
C LEU A 14 18.54 6.67 -1.58
N MET A 15 18.34 7.85 -2.19
CA MET A 15 19.42 8.64 -2.79
C MET A 15 20.44 9.10 -1.72
N ASN A 16 19.98 9.38 -0.51
CA ASN A 16 20.83 9.73 0.64
C ASN A 16 21.50 8.52 1.31
N LYS A 17 21.33 7.30 0.78
CA LYS A 17 21.85 6.05 1.35
C LYS A 17 21.31 5.74 2.77
N GLU A 18 20.07 6.12 3.04
CA GLU A 18 19.36 5.85 4.28
C GLU A 18 18.16 4.91 4.04
N PRO A 19 18.38 3.65 3.59
CA PRO A 19 17.31 2.78 3.11
C PRO A 19 16.41 2.21 4.22
N ALA A 20 16.83 2.33 5.48
CA ALA A 20 16.14 1.72 6.62
C ALA A 20 14.68 2.18 6.76
N ILE A 21 14.40 3.47 6.55
CA ILE A 21 13.04 4.01 6.63
C ILE A 21 12.13 3.42 5.53
N VAL A 22 12.69 3.21 4.33
CA VAL A 22 11.95 2.62 3.20
C VAL A 22 11.68 1.14 3.43
N LYS A 23 12.67 0.38 3.94
CA LYS A 23 12.47 -1.02 4.35
C LYS A 23 11.37 -1.14 5.40
N ASN A 24 11.41 -0.30 6.43
CA ASN A 24 10.41 -0.30 7.50
C ASN A 24 9.01 0.06 6.97
N PHE A 25 8.92 1.06 6.09
CA PHE A 25 7.67 1.41 5.43
C PHE A 25 7.09 0.25 4.63
N LEU A 26 7.89 -0.40 3.79
CA LEU A 26 7.47 -1.53 2.95
C LEU A 26 6.95 -2.70 3.79
N LEU A 27 7.71 -3.11 4.82
CA LEU A 27 7.31 -4.21 5.71
C LEU A 27 6.10 -3.86 6.58
N ARG A 28 6.01 -2.62 7.07
CA ARG A 28 4.86 -2.18 7.88
C ARG A 28 3.58 -2.17 7.06
N THR A 29 3.64 -1.64 5.84
CA THR A 29 2.47 -1.60 4.94
C THR A 29 2.08 -2.99 4.43
N LEU A 30 3.05 -3.87 4.20
CA LEU A 30 2.80 -5.29 3.93
C LEU A 30 2.07 -5.98 5.09
N GLY A 31 2.50 -5.74 6.34
CA GLY A 31 1.79 -6.25 7.51
C GLY A 31 0.34 -5.78 7.61
N LEU A 32 0.06 -4.55 7.17
CA LEU A 32 -1.32 -4.03 7.09
C LEU A 32 -2.13 -4.70 5.96
N GLN A 33 -1.49 -5.06 4.85
CA GLN A 33 -2.13 -5.83 3.78
C GLN A 33 -2.61 -7.20 4.26
N SER A 34 -1.87 -7.85 5.16
CA SER A 34 -2.22 -9.19 5.67
C SER A 34 -3.40 -9.20 6.64
N LEU A 35 -3.91 -8.04 7.06
CA LEU A 35 -5.05 -7.94 7.97
C LEU A 35 -6.37 -8.25 7.25
N VAL A 36 -7.35 -8.76 8.00
CA VAL A 36 -8.74 -8.77 7.54
C VAL A 36 -9.28 -7.34 7.58
N LYS A 37 -9.80 -6.88 6.45
CA LYS A 37 -10.24 -5.49 6.26
C LYS A 37 -11.72 -5.46 6.01
N HIS A 38 -12.43 -4.59 6.71
CA HIS A 38 -13.87 -4.42 6.57
C HIS A 38 -14.20 -2.96 6.30
N VAL A 39 -15.17 -2.75 5.41
CA VAL A 39 -15.90 -1.49 5.25
C VAL A 39 -17.37 -1.83 5.42
N ASP A 40 -17.97 -1.38 6.52
CA ASP A 40 -19.31 -1.77 6.97
C ASP A 40 -19.50 -3.30 6.95
N CYS A 41 -20.38 -3.82 6.09
CA CYS A 41 -20.69 -5.24 5.95
C CYS A 41 -19.90 -5.95 4.85
N PHE A 42 -18.89 -5.29 4.26
CA PHE A 42 -18.11 -5.83 3.15
C PHE A 42 -16.66 -6.10 3.56
N THR A 43 -16.17 -7.31 3.28
CA THR A 43 -14.76 -7.69 3.47
C THR A 43 -13.97 -7.35 2.22
N LEU A 44 -12.93 -6.54 2.35
CA LEU A 44 -12.10 -6.15 1.19
C LEU A 44 -11.20 -7.31 0.73
N GLY A 45 -10.77 -7.24 -0.53
CA GLY A 45 -9.82 -8.20 -1.10
C GLY A 45 -8.50 -8.25 -0.32
N GLN A 46 -7.91 -9.44 -0.23
CA GLN A 46 -6.68 -9.66 0.53
C GLN A 46 -5.51 -8.79 0.04
N GLY A 47 -5.39 -8.57 -1.28
CA GLY A 47 -4.32 -7.75 -1.85
C GLY A 47 -4.46 -6.24 -1.67
N VAL A 48 -5.58 -5.74 -1.13
CA VAL A 48 -5.82 -4.29 -1.03
C VAL A 48 -4.78 -3.65 -0.11
N MET A 49 -4.05 -2.66 -0.63
CA MET A 49 -3.12 -1.85 0.15
C MET A 49 -3.85 -0.65 0.78
N PRO A 50 -3.44 -0.19 1.99
CA PRO A 50 -4.04 0.98 2.59
C PRO A 50 -3.66 2.26 1.84
N ALA A 51 -4.57 3.24 1.80
CA ALA A 51 -4.25 4.59 1.31
C ALA A 51 -3.26 5.27 2.25
N SER A 52 -3.53 5.12 3.55
CA SER A 52 -2.74 5.71 4.62
C SER A 52 -2.75 4.88 5.88
N PHE A 53 -1.85 5.18 6.80
CA PHE A 53 -1.90 4.69 8.17
C PHE A 53 -1.44 5.76 9.15
N LYS A 54 -1.86 5.63 10.40
CA LYS A 54 -1.44 6.47 11.52
C LYS A 54 -0.98 5.61 12.70
N ILE A 55 -0.11 6.18 13.52
CA ILE A 55 0.30 5.59 14.79
C ILE A 55 -0.52 6.25 15.89
N LEU A 56 -1.27 5.45 16.65
CA LEU A 56 -1.91 5.88 17.88
C LEU A 56 -1.03 5.47 19.05
N HIS A 57 -0.62 6.47 19.83
CA HIS A 57 0.07 6.25 21.08
C HIS A 57 -0.96 6.14 22.22
N ASN A 58 -0.92 5.04 22.97
CA ASN A 58 -1.72 4.89 24.19
C ASN A 58 -0.83 5.13 25.42
N PRO A 59 -0.83 6.35 26.00
CA PRO A 59 0.04 6.67 27.12
C PRO A 59 -0.28 5.87 28.39
N ALA A 60 -1.51 5.36 28.54
CA ALA A 60 -1.91 4.56 29.71
C ALA A 60 -1.37 3.12 29.67
N ARG A 61 -1.10 2.56 28.49
CA ARG A 61 -0.57 1.20 28.33
C ARG A 61 0.89 1.18 27.84
N GLY A 62 1.44 2.33 27.47
CA GLY A 62 2.76 2.44 26.85
C GLY A 62 2.85 1.71 25.50
N THR A 63 1.73 1.48 24.83
CA THR A 63 1.66 0.73 23.57
C THR A 63 1.36 1.64 22.38
N GLU A 64 1.94 1.29 21.23
CA GLU A 64 1.65 1.92 19.94
C GLU A 64 0.79 0.99 19.09
N ALA A 65 -0.31 1.53 18.56
CA ALA A 65 -1.17 0.83 17.62
C ALA A 65 -1.08 1.46 16.24
N THR A 66 -0.99 0.63 15.19
CA THR A 66 -1.08 1.13 13.80
C THR A 66 -2.50 1.00 13.33
N ILE A 67 -3.08 2.10 12.87
CA ILE A 67 -4.41 2.11 12.28
C ILE A 67 -4.26 2.46 10.82
N ALA A 68 -4.69 1.55 9.96
CA ALA A 68 -4.71 1.72 8.52
C ALA A 68 -6.07 2.23 8.05
N ASP A 69 -6.08 3.05 7.00
CA ASP A 69 -7.27 3.46 6.27
C ASP A 69 -7.21 2.91 4.84
N PHE A 70 -8.19 2.08 4.50
CA PHE A 70 -8.34 1.44 3.19
C PHE A 70 -9.37 2.16 2.31
N GLY A 71 -9.77 3.37 2.67
CA GLY A 71 -10.81 4.15 1.98
C GLY A 71 -12.14 4.19 2.73
N GLY A 72 -12.31 3.38 3.79
CA GLY A 72 -13.52 3.38 4.60
C GLY A 72 -13.71 4.66 5.42
N SER A 73 -12.62 5.34 5.78
CA SER A 73 -12.66 6.64 6.47
C SER A 73 -12.46 7.83 5.52
N ALA A 74 -12.25 7.58 4.22
CA ALA A 74 -12.03 8.63 3.23
C ALA A 74 -13.34 9.35 2.89
N ILE A 75 -13.25 10.67 2.64
CA ILE A 75 -14.38 11.48 2.18
C ILE A 75 -14.79 10.95 0.80
N GLY A 76 -15.99 10.34 0.71
CA GLY A 76 -16.51 9.75 -0.52
C GLY A 76 -16.23 8.24 -0.69
N ARG A 77 -15.63 7.57 0.30
CA ARG A 77 -15.37 6.11 0.30
C ARG A 77 -14.63 5.62 -0.94
N VAL A 78 -13.52 6.28 -1.24
CA VAL A 78 -12.78 6.04 -2.46
C VAL A 78 -11.71 4.98 -2.26
N ALA A 79 -11.61 4.02 -3.19
CA ALA A 79 -10.62 2.96 -3.15
C ALA A 79 -9.25 3.44 -3.67
N PRO A 80 -8.16 3.27 -2.91
CA PRO A 80 -6.83 3.75 -3.30
C PRO A 80 -6.12 2.74 -4.22
N VAL A 81 -6.54 2.65 -5.48
CA VAL A 81 -6.03 1.67 -6.45
C VAL A 81 -4.52 1.86 -6.69
N ASP A 82 -4.05 3.11 -6.66
CA ASP A 82 -2.65 3.50 -6.86
C ASP A 82 -1.69 2.96 -5.79
N SER A 83 -2.16 2.73 -4.57
CA SER A 83 -1.31 2.43 -3.41
C SER A 83 -0.62 1.07 -3.53
N GLY A 84 -1.27 0.08 -4.15
CA GLY A 84 -0.65 -1.21 -4.48
C GLY A 84 0.49 -1.07 -5.48
N PHE A 85 0.27 -0.30 -6.55
CA PHE A 85 1.28 -0.09 -7.58
C PHE A 85 2.47 0.70 -7.07
N TRP A 86 2.24 1.76 -6.29
CA TRP A 86 3.32 2.52 -5.66
C TRP A 86 4.15 1.67 -4.70
N TRP A 87 3.53 0.73 -3.98
CA TRP A 87 4.27 -0.19 -3.12
C TRP A 87 5.22 -1.10 -3.91
N ILE A 88 4.75 -1.70 -5.02
CA ILE A 88 5.60 -2.53 -5.89
C ILE A 88 6.75 -1.71 -6.50
N ILE A 89 6.45 -0.50 -6.98
CA ILE A 89 7.47 0.41 -7.54
C ILE A 89 8.50 0.78 -6.46
N MET A 90 8.06 1.08 -5.23
CA MET A 90 8.96 1.40 -4.12
C MET A 90 9.82 0.21 -3.69
N LEU A 91 9.28 -1.01 -3.70
CA LEU A 91 10.06 -2.22 -3.44
C LEU A 91 11.16 -2.39 -4.48
N ASN A 92 10.86 -2.21 -5.77
CA ASN A 92 11.86 -2.26 -6.83
C ASN A 92 12.88 -1.10 -6.72
N ALA A 93 12.45 0.11 -6.35
CA ALA A 93 13.36 1.23 -6.13
C ALA A 93 14.34 0.93 -4.98
N TYR A 94 13.84 0.34 -3.88
CA TYR A 94 14.68 -0.10 -2.76
C TYR A 94 15.73 -1.12 -3.20
N THR A 95 15.34 -2.18 -3.92
CA THR A 95 16.28 -3.23 -4.34
C THR A 95 17.33 -2.70 -5.32
N LYS A 96 16.94 -1.82 -6.26
CA LYS A 96 17.87 -1.18 -7.19
C LYS A 96 18.84 -0.23 -6.50
N ALA A 97 18.37 0.57 -5.54
CA ALA A 97 19.21 1.54 -4.85
C ALA A 97 20.20 0.87 -3.87
N THR A 98 19.79 -0.21 -3.23
CA THR A 98 20.60 -0.91 -2.22
C THR A 98 21.43 -2.06 -2.78
N GLY A 99 21.02 -2.66 -3.89
CA GLY A 99 21.55 -3.93 -4.39
C GLY A 99 21.12 -5.15 -3.55
N ASP A 100 20.30 -4.95 -2.51
CA ASP A 100 19.82 -6.01 -1.63
C ASP A 100 18.46 -6.54 -2.13
N TYR A 101 18.50 -7.75 -2.71
CA TYR A 101 17.31 -8.45 -3.19
C TYR A 101 16.61 -9.28 -2.11
N SER A 102 17.24 -9.47 -0.94
CA SER A 102 16.70 -10.35 0.11
C SER A 102 15.31 -9.91 0.54
N LEU A 103 15.05 -8.60 0.64
CA LEU A 103 13.74 -8.06 0.97
C LEU A 103 12.67 -8.45 -0.05
N SER A 104 12.95 -8.29 -1.35
CA SER A 104 11.99 -8.63 -2.41
C SER A 104 11.76 -10.13 -2.55
N GLU A 105 12.76 -10.94 -2.24
CA GLU A 105 12.71 -12.40 -2.33
C GLU A 105 12.04 -13.04 -1.10
N MET A 106 11.82 -12.27 -0.02
CA MET A 106 11.08 -12.75 1.14
C MET A 106 9.70 -13.31 0.72
N PRO A 107 9.29 -14.49 1.22
CA PRO A 107 8.01 -15.10 0.87
C PRO A 107 6.80 -14.19 1.07
N ASP A 108 6.83 -13.37 2.12
CA ASP A 108 5.74 -12.42 2.42
C ASP A 108 5.67 -11.30 1.36
N CYS A 109 6.82 -10.77 0.91
CA CYS A 109 6.84 -9.77 -0.17
C CYS A 109 6.39 -10.36 -1.50
N GLN A 110 6.82 -11.58 -1.83
CA GLN A 110 6.36 -12.32 -3.01
C GLN A 110 4.86 -12.60 -2.98
N THR A 111 4.33 -12.91 -1.80
CA THR A 111 2.88 -13.10 -1.60
C THR A 111 2.14 -11.79 -1.74
N GLY A 112 2.64 -10.71 -1.13
CA GLY A 112 2.04 -9.38 -1.23
C GLY A 112 1.98 -8.86 -2.67
N MET A 113 3.06 -9.03 -3.44
CA MET A 113 3.07 -8.71 -4.88
C MET A 113 2.05 -9.52 -5.66
N ARG A 114 2.01 -10.85 -5.45
CA ARG A 114 1.03 -11.72 -6.11
C ARG A 114 -0.41 -11.31 -5.78
N LEU A 115 -0.70 -10.99 -4.52
CA LEU A 115 -2.04 -10.58 -4.12
C LEU A 115 -2.47 -9.25 -4.77
N ILE A 116 -1.56 -8.27 -4.89
CA ILE A 116 -1.83 -7.01 -5.61
C ILE A 116 -2.11 -7.30 -7.08
N LEU A 117 -1.24 -8.07 -7.73
CA LEU A 117 -1.37 -8.41 -9.16
C LEU A 117 -2.66 -9.20 -9.44
N SER A 118 -3.01 -10.16 -8.58
CA SER A 118 -4.24 -10.95 -8.74
C SER A 118 -5.51 -10.09 -8.64
N LEU A 119 -5.50 -8.98 -7.90
CA LEU A 119 -6.65 -8.06 -7.87
C LEU A 119 -6.79 -7.25 -9.16
N CYS A 120 -5.68 -6.91 -9.81
CA CYS A 120 -5.68 -6.07 -11.01
C CYS A 120 -5.79 -6.87 -12.31
N LEU A 121 -5.42 -8.15 -12.28
CA LEU A 121 -5.41 -9.06 -13.43
C LEU A 121 -6.50 -10.14 -13.34
N SER A 122 -7.42 -10.02 -12.39
CA SER A 122 -8.54 -10.95 -12.27
C SER A 122 -9.43 -10.87 -13.51
N GLU A 123 -9.92 -12.02 -13.96
CA GLU A 123 -10.94 -12.09 -15.01
C GLU A 123 -12.20 -11.32 -14.61
N GLY A 124 -12.83 -10.67 -15.59
CA GLY A 124 -14.02 -9.87 -15.40
C GLY A 124 -14.80 -9.69 -16.69
N PHE A 125 -15.85 -8.86 -16.65
CA PHE A 125 -16.68 -8.56 -17.82
C PHE A 125 -16.12 -7.42 -18.68
N ASP A 126 -15.00 -6.82 -18.29
CA ASP A 126 -14.37 -5.77 -19.08
C ASP A 126 -13.79 -6.36 -20.37
N ASN A 127 -14.07 -5.70 -21.50
CA ASN A 127 -13.60 -6.11 -22.82
C ASN A 127 -12.31 -5.38 -23.22
N PHE A 128 -11.78 -4.51 -22.36
CA PHE A 128 -10.55 -3.78 -22.58
C PHE A 128 -9.40 -4.33 -21.74
N PRO A 129 -8.14 -4.21 -22.22
CA PRO A 129 -6.96 -4.65 -21.46
C PRO A 129 -6.59 -3.68 -20.33
N THR A 130 -7.32 -2.58 -20.18
CA THR A 130 -7.10 -1.55 -19.15
C THR A 130 -7.80 -1.92 -17.84
N LEU A 131 -7.28 -1.43 -16.72
CA LEU A 131 -7.95 -1.59 -15.43
C LEU A 131 -9.13 -0.62 -15.31
N LEU A 132 -10.34 -1.17 -15.13
CA LEU A 132 -11.52 -0.38 -14.81
C LEU A 132 -11.36 0.27 -13.43
N CYS A 133 -11.59 1.58 -13.37
CA CYS A 133 -11.38 2.39 -12.18
C CYS A 133 -12.62 3.25 -11.88
N THR A 134 -12.94 3.43 -10.60
CA THR A 134 -13.91 4.43 -10.16
C THR A 134 -13.28 5.82 -10.18
N ASP A 135 -14.12 6.86 -10.24
CA ASP A 135 -13.66 8.23 -10.03
C ASP A 135 -12.98 8.36 -8.65
N GLY A 136 -11.96 9.22 -8.57
CA GLY A 136 -11.16 9.42 -7.37
C GLY A 136 -10.16 8.31 -7.02
N CYS A 137 -9.99 7.25 -7.81
CA CYS A 137 -9.26 6.04 -7.37
C CYS A 137 -7.72 6.19 -7.25
N CYS A 138 -7.17 7.39 -7.45
CA CYS A 138 -5.73 7.62 -7.56
C CYS A 138 -5.27 8.84 -6.74
N MET A 139 -4.23 9.56 -7.20
CA MET A 139 -3.77 10.80 -6.56
C MET A 139 -4.89 11.85 -6.51
N VAL A 140 -5.66 11.94 -7.59
CA VAL A 140 -6.92 12.69 -7.60
C VAL A 140 -7.92 11.83 -6.86
N ASP A 141 -8.21 12.17 -5.60
CA ASP A 141 -9.06 11.39 -4.69
C ASP A 141 -10.46 12.00 -4.49
N ARG A 142 -10.87 12.84 -5.44
CA ARG A 142 -12.20 13.45 -5.52
C ARG A 142 -12.71 13.35 -6.95
N ARG A 143 -14.03 13.53 -7.09
CA ARG A 143 -14.72 13.58 -8.37
C ARG A 143 -14.12 14.66 -9.28
N MET A 144 -13.73 14.29 -10.50
CA MET A 144 -13.21 15.20 -11.53
C MET A 144 -14.01 15.12 -12.83
#